data_AF-A0A0D7PAZ7-F1
#
_entry.id   AF-A0A0D7PAZ7-F1
#
_cell.length_a   1.000
_cell.length_b   1.000
_cell.length_c   1.000
_cell.angle_alpha   90.00
_cell.angle_beta   90.00
_cell.angle_gamma   90.00
#
_symmetry.space_group_name_H-M   'P 1'
#
loop_
_entity.id
_entity.type
_entity.pdbx_description
1 polymer ?
#
loop_
_entity_poly.entity_id
_entity_poly.type
_entity_poly.pdbx_seq_one_letter_code
_entity_poly.pdbx_strand_id
1 'polypeptide(L)'
;MPESCLNEYHLQFLQLLIRRGARFLVIGGQARAVHEGVSTRDLDIWVDVAAGSRPALEGALISWTTKYPVHSAADFSPPLPLRPGVQIKFPDADVYFLGADGEPKEIGPADCIDILTSIGPADFAAHYDRADWREIAGLRLPFLARGDLDAISPPKSTP
;
A
#
# COMPACT_ATOMS: atom_id res chain seq x y z
N MET A 1 15.37 -10.50 13.27
CA MET A 1 13.91 -10.38 13.05
C MET A 1 13.72 -10.35 11.55
N PRO A 2 12.75 -11.06 10.96
CA PRO A 2 12.52 -10.92 9.53
C PRO A 2 12.06 -9.47 9.26
N GLU A 3 12.86 -8.76 8.47
CA GLU A 3 12.64 -7.37 8.08
C GLU A 3 11.78 -7.34 6.82
N SER A 4 10.82 -6.40 6.73
CA SER A 4 10.06 -6.20 5.49
C SER A 4 10.99 -5.75 4.37
N CYS A 5 10.72 -6.14 3.12
CA CYS A 5 11.49 -5.71 1.95
C CYS A 5 10.96 -4.41 1.32
N LEU A 6 10.33 -3.54 2.11
CA LEU A 6 9.81 -2.26 1.64
C LEU A 6 10.95 -1.40 1.09
N ASN A 7 10.83 -0.98 -0.16
CA ASN A 7 11.78 -0.10 -0.80
C ASN A 7 11.44 1.37 -0.52
N GLU A 8 12.31 2.28 -0.97
CA GLU A 8 12.14 3.71 -0.75
C GLU A 8 10.87 4.29 -1.40
N TYR A 9 10.48 3.79 -2.57
CA TYR A 9 9.25 4.21 -3.26
C TYR A 9 8.00 3.87 -2.43
N HIS A 10 7.96 2.66 -1.87
CA HIS A 10 6.92 2.22 -0.93
C HIS A 10 6.88 3.10 0.31
N LEU A 11 8.03 3.31 0.95
CA LEU A 11 8.14 4.09 2.18
C LEU A 11 7.69 5.54 1.99
N GLN A 12 8.02 6.16 0.85
CA GLN A 12 7.55 7.50 0.51
C GLN A 12 6.02 7.57 0.38
N PHE A 13 5.40 6.58 -0.25
CA PHE A 13 3.94 6.55 -0.40
C PHE A 13 3.24 6.27 0.93
N LEU A 14 3.72 5.29 1.70
CA LEU A 14 3.18 4.98 3.03
C LEU A 14 3.31 6.19 3.97
N GLN A 15 4.43 6.90 3.93
CA GLN A 15 4.61 8.12 4.70
C GLN A 15 3.63 9.23 4.28
N LEU A 16 3.31 9.34 2.98
CA LEU A 16 2.29 10.27 2.49
C LEU A 16 0.90 9.92 3.05
N LEU A 17 0.52 8.64 3.07
CA LEU A 17 -0.74 8.18 3.67
C LEU A 17 -0.80 8.55 5.16
N ILE A 18 0.26 8.26 5.92
CA ILE A 18 0.36 8.58 7.36
C ILE A 18 0.22 10.09 7.60
N ARG A 19 0.97 10.92 6.86
CA ARG A 19 0.94 12.38 7.02
C ARG A 19 -0.45 12.97 6.75
N ARG A 20 -1.23 12.35 5.86
CA ARG A 20 -2.60 12.78 5.56
C ARG A 20 -3.65 12.18 6.48
N GLY A 21 -3.28 11.21 7.32
CA GLY A 21 -4.21 10.51 8.21
C GLY A 21 -5.07 9.47 7.50
N ALA A 22 -4.64 8.97 6.33
CA ALA A 22 -5.34 7.89 5.65
C ALA A 22 -5.09 6.57 6.39
N ARG A 23 -6.15 5.79 6.64
CA ARG A 23 -6.02 4.44 7.22
C ARG A 23 -5.76 3.43 6.12
N PHE A 24 -4.76 2.60 6.34
CA PHE A 24 -4.38 1.50 5.46
C PHE A 24 -3.85 0.32 6.28
N LEU A 25 -3.80 -0.87 5.71
CA LEU A 25 -3.21 -2.06 6.30
C LEU A 25 -2.28 -2.68 5.28
N VAL A 26 -1.03 -2.93 5.66
CA VAL A 26 -0.09 -3.68 4.80
C VAL A 26 -0.51 -5.14 4.83
N ILE A 27 -0.78 -5.70 3.65
CA ILE A 27 -1.28 -7.06 3.46
C ILE A 27 -0.29 -7.84 2.57
N GLY A 28 -0.71 -9.01 2.07
CA GLY A 28 0.01 -9.71 1.01
C GLY A 28 1.41 -10.16 1.41
N GLY A 29 2.33 -10.09 0.46
CA GLY A 29 3.69 -10.61 0.63
C GLY A 29 4.49 -9.87 1.70
N GLN A 30 4.34 -8.55 1.81
CA GLN A 30 5.03 -7.77 2.84
C GLN A 30 4.54 -8.11 4.26
N ALA A 31 3.25 -8.39 4.45
CA ALA A 31 2.75 -8.88 5.73
C ALA A 31 3.30 -10.28 6.07
N ARG A 32 3.35 -11.18 5.08
CA ARG A 32 3.98 -12.49 5.26
C ARG A 32 5.48 -12.38 5.57
N ALA A 33 6.20 -11.45 4.95
CA ALA A 33 7.62 -11.24 5.22
C ALA A 33 7.88 -10.98 6.71
N VAL A 34 7.08 -10.11 7.34
CA VAL A 34 7.22 -9.74 8.75
C VAL A 34 6.92 -10.91 9.72
N HIS A 35 6.06 -11.86 9.32
CA HIS A 35 5.63 -12.97 10.18
C HIS A 35 6.35 -14.30 9.89
N GLU A 36 6.70 -14.54 8.64
CA GLU A 36 7.12 -15.84 8.09
C GLU A 36 8.47 -15.76 7.36
N GLY A 37 8.99 -14.56 7.09
CA GLY A 37 10.26 -14.34 6.38
C GLY A 37 10.19 -14.53 4.86
N VAL A 38 8.98 -14.67 4.28
CA VAL A 38 8.78 -14.77 2.84
C VAL A 38 8.56 -13.36 2.26
N SER A 39 9.55 -12.86 1.52
CA SER A 39 9.48 -11.51 0.94
C SER A 39 8.89 -11.50 -0.47
N THR A 40 8.13 -10.45 -0.78
CA THR A 40 7.82 -10.06 -2.16
C THR A 40 8.39 -8.68 -2.47
N ARG A 41 8.38 -8.31 -3.76
CA ARG A 41 8.89 -7.00 -4.24
C ARG A 41 7.79 -5.95 -4.34
N ASP A 42 6.56 -6.37 -4.57
CA ASP A 42 5.38 -5.51 -4.56
C ASP A 42 4.98 -5.15 -3.11
N LEU A 43 4.27 -4.04 -2.98
CA LEU A 43 3.58 -3.62 -1.77
C LEU A 43 2.07 -3.73 -2.01
N ASP A 44 1.42 -4.65 -1.32
CA ASP A 44 -0.04 -4.71 -1.25
C ASP A 44 -0.54 -3.96 -0.01
N ILE A 45 -1.50 -3.04 -0.19
CA ILE A 45 -2.20 -2.39 0.91
C ILE A 45 -3.71 -2.47 0.74
N TRP A 46 -4.41 -2.68 1.84
CA TRP A 46 -5.84 -2.45 1.95
C TRP A 46 -6.08 -1.07 2.53
N VAL A 47 -6.94 -0.24 1.92
CA VAL A 47 -7.23 1.12 2.40
C VAL A 47 -8.68 1.29 2.86
N ASP A 48 -8.89 2.14 3.86
CA ASP A 48 -10.22 2.50 4.35
C ASP A 48 -10.87 3.56 3.45
N VAL A 49 -11.94 3.16 2.75
CA VAL A 49 -12.75 4.03 1.90
C VAL A 49 -14.03 4.54 2.59
N ALA A 50 -14.19 4.26 3.89
CA ALA A 50 -15.28 4.84 4.67
C ALA A 50 -15.14 6.36 4.77
N ALA A 51 -16.27 7.05 5.04
CA ALA A 51 -16.36 8.51 4.99
C ALA A 51 -15.31 9.25 5.84
N GLY A 52 -14.87 8.66 6.97
CA GLY A 52 -13.87 9.26 7.85
C GLY A 52 -12.43 9.25 7.30
N SER A 53 -12.05 8.24 6.52
CA SER A 53 -10.69 8.09 5.97
C SER A 53 -10.59 8.51 4.51
N ARG A 54 -11.71 8.43 3.77
CA ARG A 54 -11.75 8.68 2.33
C ARG A 54 -11.15 10.03 1.90
N PRO A 55 -11.45 11.19 2.53
CA PRO A 55 -10.86 12.47 2.09
C PRO A 55 -9.32 12.49 2.22
N ALA A 56 -8.78 11.85 3.26
CA ALA A 56 -7.33 11.74 3.45
C ALA A 56 -6.68 10.88 2.35
N LEU A 57 -7.32 9.75 2.02
CA LEU A 57 -6.89 8.86 0.95
C LEU A 57 -6.94 9.56 -0.42
N GLU A 58 -8.04 10.25 -0.74
CA GLU A 58 -8.17 11.00 -2.00
C GLU A 58 -7.08 12.06 -2.13
N GLY A 59 -6.85 12.84 -1.07
CA GLY A 59 -5.77 13.83 -1.04
C GLY A 59 -4.38 13.20 -1.22
N ALA A 60 -4.14 12.00 -0.71
CA ALA A 60 -2.87 11.29 -0.87
C ALA A 60 -2.66 10.85 -2.32
N LEU A 61 -3.67 10.22 -2.92
CA LEU A 61 -3.62 9.79 -4.31
C LEU A 61 -3.41 10.97 -5.27
N ILE A 62 -4.16 12.05 -5.09
CA ILE A 62 -4.00 13.28 -5.88
C ILE A 62 -2.60 13.87 -5.72
N SER A 63 -2.06 13.91 -4.49
CA SER A 63 -0.71 14.44 -4.27
C SER A 63 0.36 13.57 -4.93
N TRP A 64 0.19 12.26 -4.86
CA TRP A 64 1.12 11.31 -5.45
C TRP A 64 1.16 11.46 -6.97
N THR A 65 0.00 11.55 -7.61
CA THR A 65 -0.10 11.68 -9.07
C THR A 65 0.26 13.07 -9.56
N THR A 66 0.04 14.11 -8.74
CA THR A 66 0.58 15.45 -9.02
C THR A 66 2.11 15.44 -9.01
N LYS A 67 2.73 14.72 -8.06
CA LYS A 67 4.19 14.59 -7.97
C LYS A 67 4.75 13.69 -9.08
N TYR A 68 4.02 12.63 -9.42
CA TYR A 68 4.44 11.58 -10.35
C TYR A 68 3.36 11.26 -11.40
N PRO A 69 3.09 12.17 -12.35
CA PRO A 69 1.95 12.07 -13.26
C PRO A 69 2.04 10.91 -14.25
N VAL A 70 3.23 10.33 -14.45
CA VAL A 70 3.47 9.24 -15.40
C VAL A 70 3.52 7.86 -14.75
N HIS A 71 3.32 7.77 -13.43
CA HIS A 71 3.38 6.47 -12.72
C HIS A 71 2.06 5.71 -12.83
N SER A 72 1.00 6.29 -13.37
CA SER A 72 -0.25 5.55 -13.55
C SER A 72 -0.98 6.09 -14.75
N ALA A 73 -1.49 5.18 -15.59
CA ALA A 73 -2.45 5.51 -16.63
C ALA A 73 -3.83 5.89 -16.05
N ALA A 74 -4.08 5.64 -14.77
CA ALA A 74 -5.34 6.00 -14.13
C ALA A 74 -5.47 7.51 -13.99
N ASP A 75 -6.60 8.04 -14.44
CA ASP A 75 -6.97 9.44 -14.18
C ASP A 75 -7.41 9.59 -12.71
N PHE A 76 -6.68 10.39 -11.95
CA PHE A 76 -6.98 10.73 -10.57
C PHE A 76 -7.74 12.07 -10.43
N SER A 77 -8.49 12.46 -11.45
CA SER A 77 -9.37 13.62 -11.40
C SER A 77 -10.49 13.45 -10.37
N PRO A 78 -10.70 14.42 -9.47
CA PRO A 78 -11.80 14.36 -8.50
C PRO A 78 -13.20 14.41 -9.16
N PRO A 79 -14.21 13.74 -8.58
CA PRO A 79 -14.11 12.84 -7.43
C PRO A 79 -13.50 11.49 -7.85
N LEU A 80 -12.56 10.98 -7.04
CA LEU A 80 -11.99 9.66 -7.30
C LEU A 80 -13.07 8.59 -7.14
N PRO A 81 -13.13 7.59 -8.02
CA PRO A 81 -14.15 6.55 -7.99
C PRO A 81 -13.90 5.50 -6.89
N LEU A 82 -13.41 5.90 -5.71
CA LEU A 82 -13.13 5.02 -4.57
C LEU A 82 -14.42 4.40 -4.06
N ARG A 83 -14.57 3.10 -4.28
CA ARG A 83 -15.70 2.28 -3.85
C ARG A 83 -15.19 0.85 -3.63
N PRO A 84 -15.88 0.01 -2.84
CA PRO A 84 -15.53 -1.40 -2.72
C PRO A 84 -15.36 -2.07 -4.09
N GLY A 85 -14.36 -2.94 -4.20
CA GLY A 85 -13.99 -3.67 -5.41
C GLY A 85 -13.04 -2.91 -6.34
N VAL A 86 -12.64 -1.68 -6.02
CA VAL A 86 -11.63 -0.95 -6.78
C VAL A 86 -10.22 -1.37 -6.35
N GLN A 87 -9.38 -1.60 -7.35
CA GLN A 87 -7.96 -1.84 -7.21
C GLN A 87 -7.19 -0.82 -8.03
N ILE A 88 -6.13 -0.26 -7.45
CA ILE A 88 -5.29 0.77 -8.07
C ILE A 88 -3.85 0.32 -7.98
N LYS A 89 -3.16 0.27 -9.12
CA LYS A 89 -1.79 -0.22 -9.19
C LYS A 89 -0.86 0.82 -9.84
N PHE A 90 0.30 1.06 -9.23
CA PHE A 90 1.34 1.93 -9.79
C PHE A 90 2.76 1.61 -9.24
N PRO A 91 3.84 1.80 -10.01
CA PRO A 91 3.79 2.18 -11.41
C PRO A 91 3.33 1.05 -12.33
N ASP A 92 2.77 1.40 -13.49
CA ASP A 92 2.33 0.46 -14.53
C ASP A 92 3.32 0.33 -15.71
N ALA A 93 4.41 1.09 -15.66
CA ALA A 93 5.57 0.99 -16.55
C ALA A 93 6.87 1.29 -15.77
N ASP A 94 8.02 1.07 -16.41
CA ASP A 94 9.31 1.49 -15.85
C ASP A 94 9.39 3.02 -15.90
N VAL A 95 9.55 3.63 -14.73
CA VAL A 95 9.52 5.08 -14.51
C VAL A 95 10.55 5.49 -13.47
N TYR A 96 10.71 6.80 -13.26
CA TYR A 96 11.64 7.33 -12.27
C TYR A 96 10.90 8.04 -11.14
N PHE A 97 11.30 7.78 -9.91
CA PHE A 97 10.91 8.56 -8.74
C PHE A 97 12.13 9.29 -8.15
N LEU A 98 11.89 10.30 -7.32
CA LEU A 98 12.96 11.00 -6.63
C LEU A 98 13.27 10.30 -5.31
N GLY A 99 14.49 9.84 -5.11
CA GLY A 99 14.98 9.34 -3.82
C GLY A 99 15.02 10.44 -2.75
N ALA A 100 15.19 10.05 -1.49
CA ALA A 100 15.35 10.95 -0.34
C ALA A 100 16.68 11.72 -0.39
N ASP A 101 17.64 11.21 -1.15
CA ASP A 101 18.87 11.89 -1.53
C ASP A 101 18.66 12.96 -2.61
N GLY A 102 17.47 13.03 -3.22
CA GLY A 102 17.16 13.93 -4.32
C GLY A 102 17.59 13.40 -5.69
N GLU A 103 18.10 12.18 -5.78
CA GLU A 103 18.52 11.58 -7.05
C GLU A 103 17.38 10.78 -7.71
N PRO A 104 17.25 10.81 -9.04
CA PRO A 104 16.30 9.95 -9.75
C PRO A 104 16.65 8.47 -9.59
N LYS A 105 15.65 7.65 -9.24
CA LYS A 105 15.76 6.20 -9.09
C LYS A 105 14.70 5.51 -9.95
N GLU A 106 15.09 4.47 -10.66
CA GLU A 106 14.18 3.67 -11.48
C GLU A 106 13.28 2.81 -10.58
N ILE A 107 12.02 2.68 -10.98
CA ILE A 107 11.02 1.82 -10.36
C ILE A 107 10.14 1.23 -11.45
N GLY A 108 9.87 -0.07 -11.35
CA GLY A 108 9.08 -0.79 -12.35
C GLY A 108 7.87 -1.51 -11.75
N PRO A 109 7.02 -2.13 -12.60
CA PRO A 109 5.82 -2.83 -12.16
C PRO A 109 6.06 -4.03 -11.22
N ALA A 110 7.30 -4.53 -11.13
CA ALA A 110 7.67 -5.58 -10.19
C ALA A 110 7.77 -5.10 -8.73
N ASP A 111 8.00 -3.80 -8.53
CA ASP A 111 8.11 -3.14 -7.23
C ASP A 111 6.92 -2.20 -6.97
N CYS A 112 5.80 -2.49 -7.61
CA CYS A 112 4.61 -1.66 -7.57
C CYS A 112 3.98 -1.56 -6.19
N ILE A 113 3.09 -0.59 -6.05
CA ILE A 113 2.12 -0.45 -4.99
C ILE A 113 0.78 -0.87 -5.57
N ASP A 114 0.11 -1.80 -4.88
CA ASP A 114 -1.20 -2.31 -5.18
C ASP A 114 -2.16 -1.92 -4.05
N ILE A 115 -3.17 -1.11 -4.36
CA ILE A 115 -4.11 -0.56 -3.40
C ILE A 115 -5.47 -1.22 -3.61
N LEU A 116 -5.88 -2.00 -2.62
CA LEU A 116 -7.18 -2.64 -2.58
C LEU A 116 -8.13 -1.81 -1.70
N THR A 117 -9.32 -1.53 -2.20
CA THR A 117 -10.37 -0.82 -1.43
C THR A 117 -11.28 -1.76 -0.64
N SER A 118 -11.21 -3.07 -0.90
CA SER A 118 -11.98 -4.11 -0.20
C SER A 118 -11.36 -5.48 -0.42
N ILE A 119 -11.57 -6.40 0.53
CA ILE A 119 -11.18 -7.82 0.40
C ILE A 119 -12.40 -8.68 0.67
N GLY A 120 -13.08 -9.13 -0.38
CA GLY A 120 -14.31 -9.92 -0.27
C GLY A 120 -15.31 -9.27 0.71
N PRO A 121 -15.89 -10.04 1.65
CA PRO A 121 -16.79 -9.52 2.69
C PRO A 121 -16.07 -9.02 3.96
N ALA A 122 -14.73 -8.96 3.99
CA ALA A 122 -13.98 -8.63 5.20
C ALA A 122 -14.19 -7.17 5.63
N ASP A 123 -14.24 -6.95 6.94
CA ASP A 123 -14.38 -5.61 7.53
C ASP A 123 -12.99 -5.00 7.83
N PHE A 124 -12.66 -3.93 7.10
CA PHE A 124 -11.40 -3.22 7.26
C PHE A 124 -11.16 -2.79 8.71
N ALA A 125 -12.18 -2.21 9.37
CA ALA A 125 -12.02 -1.64 10.70
C ALA A 125 -11.64 -2.74 11.71
N ALA A 126 -12.33 -3.87 11.67
CA ALA A 126 -12.05 -5.00 12.55
C ALA A 126 -10.64 -5.58 12.39
N HIS A 127 -10.08 -5.58 11.17
CA HIS A 127 -8.70 -6.03 10.93
C HIS A 127 -7.66 -4.97 11.29
N TYR A 128 -7.95 -3.70 11.01
CA TYR A 128 -7.07 -2.58 11.35
C TYR A 128 -6.91 -2.41 12.87
N ASP A 129 -7.99 -2.57 13.64
CA ASP A 129 -7.96 -2.41 15.10
C ASP A 129 -7.08 -3.45 15.80
N ARG A 130 -6.92 -4.62 15.18
CA ARG A 130 -6.04 -5.70 15.64
C ARG A 130 -4.74 -5.83 14.85
N ALA A 131 -4.40 -4.83 14.02
CA ALA A 131 -3.19 -4.83 13.22
C ALA A 131 -1.93 -5.02 14.08
N ASP A 132 -0.93 -5.70 13.51
CA ASP A 132 0.39 -5.79 14.09
C ASP A 132 1.19 -4.54 13.71
N TRP A 133 1.39 -3.64 14.67
CA TRP A 133 2.07 -2.37 14.45
C TRP A 133 3.58 -2.54 14.59
N ARG A 134 4.32 -2.21 13.53
CA ARG A 134 5.77 -2.37 13.46
C ARG A 134 6.46 -1.04 13.15
N GLU A 135 7.64 -0.84 13.72
CA GLU A 135 8.52 0.29 13.38
C GLU A 135 9.48 -0.15 12.27
N ILE A 136 9.37 0.45 11.08
CA ILE A 136 10.17 0.12 9.89
C ILE A 136 10.64 1.42 9.25
N ALA A 137 11.96 1.58 9.10
CA ALA A 137 12.58 2.78 8.55
C ALA A 137 12.07 4.09 9.23
N GLY A 138 11.80 4.02 10.54
CA GLY A 138 11.26 5.15 11.32
C GLY A 138 9.77 5.45 11.09
N LEU A 139 9.05 4.59 10.37
CA LEU A 139 7.60 4.66 10.21
C LEU A 139 6.91 3.59 11.07
N ARG A 140 5.87 4.00 11.79
CA ARG A 140 4.96 3.07 12.47
C ARG A 140 3.91 2.59 11.49
N LEU A 141 4.05 1.35 11.01
CA LEU A 141 3.24 0.76 9.95
C LEU A 141 2.30 -0.34 10.48
N PRO A 142 1.01 -0.33 10.10
CA PRO A 142 0.07 -1.40 10.44
C PRO A 142 0.19 -2.56 9.45
N PHE A 143 0.58 -3.74 9.94
CA PHE A 143 0.57 -4.97 9.17
C PHE A 143 -0.63 -5.83 9.53
N LEU A 144 -1.14 -6.59 8.55
CA LEU A 144 -2.15 -7.61 8.80
C LEU A 144 -1.66 -8.57 9.89
N ALA A 145 -2.52 -8.85 10.88
CA ALA A 145 -2.20 -9.75 11.97
C ALA A 145 -1.92 -11.16 11.44
N ARG A 146 -0.98 -11.86 12.07
CA ARG A 146 -0.55 -13.21 11.63
C ARG A 146 -1.73 -14.18 11.46
N GLY A 147 -2.70 -14.15 12.38
CA GLY A 147 -3.87 -15.03 12.34
C GLY A 147 -4.85 -14.76 11.19
N ASP A 148 -4.74 -13.60 10.53
CA ASP A 148 -5.61 -13.22 9.42
C ASP A 148 -4.96 -13.48 8.04
N LEU A 149 -3.66 -13.84 7.99
CA LEU A 149 -2.90 -13.96 6.74
C LEU A 149 -3.56 -14.89 5.72
N ASP A 150 -4.00 -16.07 6.13
CA ASP A 150 -4.56 -17.04 5.17
C ASP A 150 -5.97 -16.68 4.70
N ALA A 151 -6.74 -15.96 5.52
CA ALA A 151 -8.10 -15.56 5.17
C ALA A 151 -8.12 -14.32 4.26
N ILE A 152 -7.17 -13.39 4.44
CA ILE A 152 -7.14 -12.08 3.79
C ILE A 152 -6.07 -11.99 2.70
N SER A 153 -5.00 -12.77 2.82
CA SER A 153 -3.85 -12.77 1.91
C SER A 153 -3.37 -14.21 1.66
N PRO A 154 -4.23 -15.07 1.09
CA PRO A 154 -3.87 -16.45 0.83
C PRO A 154 -2.60 -16.50 -0.04
N PRO A 155 -1.75 -17.54 0.12
CA PRO A 155 -0.58 -17.71 -0.73
C PRO A 155 -1.00 -17.73 -2.19
N LYS A 156 -0.24 -17.08 -3.09
CA LYS A 156 -0.47 -17.24 -4.53
C LYS A 156 -0.32 -18.73 -4.85
N SER A 157 -1.40 -19.36 -5.34
CA SER A 157 -1.36 -20.74 -5.80
C SER A 157 -0.30 -20.84 -6.89
N THR A 158 0.74 -21.65 -6.67
CA THR A 158 1.68 -21.99 -7.75
C THR A 158 0.88 -22.76 -8.82
N PRO A 159 0.85 -22.31 -10.08
CA PRO A 159 0.28 -23.11 -11.16
C PRO A 159 1.05 -24.42 -11.36
#